data_AF-A0AB38VN74-F1
#
_entry.id   AF-A0AB38VN74-F1
#
_cell.length_a   1.000
_cell.length_b   1.000
_cell.length_c   1.000
_cell.angle_alpha   90.00
_cell.angle_beta   90.00
_cell.angle_gamma   90.00
#
_symmetry.space_group_name_H-M   'P 1'
#
loop_
_entity.id
_entity.type
_entity.pdbx_description
1 polymer ?
#
loop_
_entity_poly.entity_id
_entity_poly.type
_entity_poly.pdbx_seq_one_letter_code
_entity_poly.pdbx_strand_id
1 'polypeptide(L)'
;MKKNIVDLQKRNEHFQWVADSLEGKENELYVERDWYDNPTLISKEDAKKEVEQVQQELILLQKKSFIEYILQLLHQLFHRQ
;
A
#
# COMPACT_ATOMS: atom_id res chain seq x y z
N MET A 1 -4.49 -14.07 -0.34
CA MET A 1 -3.11 -13.88 0.15
C MET A 1 -3.16 -12.97 1.37
N LYS A 2 -2.48 -13.31 2.48
CA LYS A 2 -2.11 -12.26 3.45
C LYS A 2 -1.17 -11.34 2.68
N LYS A 3 -1.66 -10.20 2.19
CA LYS A 3 -0.76 -9.18 1.62
C LYS A 3 0.17 -8.78 2.76
N ASN A 4 1.45 -9.10 2.64
CA ASN A 4 2.41 -8.71 3.65
C ASN A 4 2.63 -7.19 3.51
N ILE A 5 2.93 -6.49 4.61
CA ILE A 5 3.26 -5.06 4.58
C ILE A 5 4.32 -4.76 3.51
N VAL A 6 5.26 -5.69 3.32
CA VAL A 6 6.29 -5.63 2.28
C VAL A 6 5.70 -5.58 0.86
N ASP A 7 4.67 -6.37 0.57
CA ASP A 7 4.03 -6.37 -0.75
C ASP A 7 3.27 -5.07 -0.98
N LEU A 8 2.62 -4.53 0.05
CA LEU A 8 1.96 -3.23 -0.02
C LEU A 8 2.97 -2.09 -0.22
N GLN A 9 4.13 -2.13 0.44
CA GLN A 9 5.20 -1.16 0.23
C GLN A 9 5.71 -1.21 -1.21
N LYS A 10 5.99 -2.40 -1.75
CA LYS A 10 6.38 -2.57 -3.16
C LYS A 10 5.31 -2.07 -4.11
N ARG A 11 4.04 -2.35 -3.82
CA ARG A 11 2.90 -1.87 -4.63
C ARG A 11 2.84 -0.34 -4.64
N ASN A 12 3.02 0.29 -3.48
CA ASN A 12 3.06 1.73 -3.35
C ASN A 12 4.22 2.35 -4.16
N GLU A 13 5.43 1.80 -4.00
CA GLU A 13 6.62 2.27 -4.74
C GLU A 13 6.42 2.17 -6.25
N HIS A 14 5.85 1.04 -6.71
CA HIS A 14 5.55 0.81 -8.12
C HIS A 14 4.55 1.83 -8.68
N PHE A 15 3.37 1.97 -8.07
CA PHE A 15 2.36 2.91 -8.58
C PHE A 15 2.77 4.38 -8.43
N GLN A 16 3.59 4.72 -7.42
CA GLN A 16 4.20 6.04 -7.32
C GLN A 16 5.12 6.30 -8.51
N TRP A 17 6.00 5.35 -8.83
CA TRP A 17 6.87 5.46 -10.01
C TRP A 17 6.06 5.57 -11.31
N VAL A 18 4.97 4.81 -11.46
CA VAL A 18 4.08 4.91 -12.62
C VAL A 18 3.48 6.31 -12.72
N ALA A 19 2.92 6.85 -11.64
CA ALA A 19 2.36 8.20 -11.62
C ALA A 19 3.42 9.27 -11.97
N ASP A 20 4.62 9.16 -11.43
CA ASP A 20 5.73 10.07 -11.68
C ASP A 20 6.22 9.96 -13.14
N SER A 21 6.22 8.75 -13.71
CA SER A 21 6.62 8.50 -15.11
C SER A 21 5.67 9.12 -16.14
N LEU A 22 4.42 9.35 -15.74
CA LEU A 22 3.36 9.98 -16.55
C LEU A 22 3.22 11.49 -16.26
N GLU A 23 4.05 12.06 -15.37
CA GLU A 23 4.01 13.48 -15.06
C GLU A 23 4.35 14.32 -16.31
N GLY A 24 3.47 15.25 -16.69
CA GLY A 24 3.59 16.02 -17.93
C GLY A 24 3.14 15.28 -19.20
N LYS A 25 2.60 14.06 -19.06
CA LYS A 25 2.12 13.19 -20.15
C LYS A 25 0.66 12.78 -19.93
N GLU A 26 -0.21 13.76 -19.73
CA GLU A 26 -1.60 13.55 -19.28
C GLU A 26 -2.46 12.66 -20.20
N ASN A 27 -2.06 12.47 -21.46
CA ASN A 27 -2.76 11.59 -22.43
C ASN A 27 -2.09 10.22 -22.63
N GLU A 28 -0.94 9.95 -22.00
CA GLU A 28 -0.27 8.65 -22.08
C GLU A 28 -0.79 7.68 -21.02
N LEU A 29 -0.79 6.39 -21.37
CA LEU A 29 -1.16 5.31 -20.47
C LEU A 29 0.04 4.39 -20.23
N TYR A 30 0.18 3.92 -19.00
CA TYR A 30 1.17 2.92 -18.64
C TYR A 30 0.58 1.51 -18.76
N VAL A 31 1.37 0.55 -19.26
CA VAL A 31 0.98 -0.86 -19.33
C VAL A 31 1.42 -1.56 -18.06
N GLU A 32 0.49 -1.74 -17.13
CA GLU A 32 0.69 -2.50 -15.89
C GLU A 32 0.59 -3.99 -16.12
N ARG A 33 1.52 -4.75 -15.53
CA ARG A 33 1.62 -6.21 -15.69
C ARG A 33 1.98 -6.94 -14.41
N ASP A 34 2.40 -6.22 -13.38
CA ASP A 34 2.96 -6.80 -12.16
C ASP A 34 1.88 -7.00 -11.10
N TRP A 35 0.87 -6.11 -11.06
CA TRP A 35 -0.13 -6.09 -9.99
C TRP A 35 -1.54 -6.57 -10.38
N TYR A 36 -1.83 -6.71 -11.68
CA TYR A 36 -3.12 -7.20 -12.17
C TYR A 36 -2.96 -8.55 -12.88
N ASP A 37 -4.01 -9.38 -12.80
CA ASP A 37 -4.02 -10.71 -13.43
C ASP A 37 -3.85 -10.66 -14.95
N ASN A 38 -4.21 -9.53 -15.57
CA ASN A 38 -4.04 -9.27 -17.00
C ASN A 38 -3.37 -7.91 -17.22
N PRO A 39 -2.57 -7.77 -18.29
CA PRO A 39 -2.02 -6.48 -18.69
C PRO A 39 -3.10 -5.41 -18.78
N THR A 40 -2.95 -4.34 -18.01
CA THR A 40 -3.97 -3.29 -17.87
C THR A 40 -3.36 -1.93 -18.18
N LEU A 41 -4.07 -1.11 -18.95
CA LEU A 41 -3.65 0.26 -19.19
C LEU A 41 -4.11 1.14 -18.03
N ILE A 42 -3.22 1.99 -17.54
CA ILE A 42 -3.48 2.84 -16.38
C ILE A 42 -3.11 4.28 -16.72
N SER A 43 -4.02 5.19 -16.36
CA SER A 43 -3.78 6.62 -16.39
C SER A 43 -2.94 7.08 -15.21
N LYS A 44 -2.43 8.31 -15.29
CA LYS A 44 -1.77 8.98 -14.17
C LYS A 44 -2.71 9.10 -12.96
N GLU A 45 -3.97 9.45 -13.19
CA GLU A 45 -4.99 9.60 -12.15
C GLU A 45 -5.25 8.27 -11.45
N ASP A 46 -5.36 7.18 -12.20
CA ASP A 46 -5.64 5.87 -11.61
C ASP A 46 -4.41 5.32 -10.87
N ALA A 47 -3.19 5.59 -11.36
CA ALA A 47 -1.96 5.30 -10.61
C ALA A 47 -1.92 6.07 -9.27
N LYS A 48 -2.30 7.35 -9.25
CA LYS A 48 -2.38 8.15 -8.01
C LYS A 48 -3.44 7.60 -7.04
N LYS A 49 -4.60 7.17 -7.54
CA LYS A 49 -5.62 6.52 -6.70
C LYS A 49 -5.11 5.23 -6.07
N GLU A 50 -4.35 4.42 -6.81
CA GLU A 50 -3.74 3.21 -6.28
C GLU A 50 -2.74 3.52 -5.15
N VAL A 51 -1.90 4.55 -5.33
CA VAL A 51 -1.00 5.04 -4.27
C VAL A 51 -1.78 5.41 -3.01
N GLU A 52 -2.83 6.23 -3.15
CA GLU A 52 -3.66 6.65 -2.01
C GLU A 52 -4.29 5.45 -1.29
N GLN A 53 -4.87 4.51 -2.03
CA GLN A 53 -5.48 3.31 -1.45
C GLN A 53 -4.46 2.47 -0.68
N VAL A 54 -3.30 2.22 -1.26
CA VAL A 54 -2.25 1.41 -0.63
C VAL A 54 -1.69 2.09 0.62
N GLN A 55 -1.51 3.42 0.59
CA GLN A 55 -1.09 4.17 1.77
C GLN A 55 -2.11 4.09 2.91
N GLN A 56 -3.41 4.18 2.61
CA GLN A 56 -4.45 4.00 3.62
C GLN A 56 -4.41 2.59 4.23
N GLU A 57 -4.22 1.56 3.41
CA GLU A 57 -4.09 0.18 3.89
C GLU A 57 -2.86 0.00 4.81
N LEU A 58 -1.72 0.57 4.43
CA LEU A 58 -0.50 0.59 5.24
C LEU A 58 -0.71 1.27 6.60
N ILE A 59 -1.38 2.43 6.63
CA ILE A 59 -1.68 3.16 7.87
C ILE A 59 -2.58 2.31 8.78
N LEU A 60 -3.60 1.65 8.23
CA LEU A 60 -4.50 0.80 9.00
C LEU A 60 -3.75 -0.40 9.61
N LEU A 61 -2.85 -1.03 8.85
CA LEU A 61 -2.03 -2.12 9.35
C LEU A 61 -1.06 -1.68 10.45
N GLN A 62 -0.41 -0.52 10.28
CA GLN A 62 0.45 0.05 11.32
C GLN A 62 -0.32 0.36 12.61
N LYS A 63 -1.51 0.97 12.50
CA LYS A 63 -2.39 1.23 13.65
C LYS A 63 -2.80 -0.06 14.36
N LYS A 64 -3.19 -1.09 13.60
CA LYS A 64 -3.55 -2.40 14.15
C LYS A 64 -2.38 -3.02 14.90
N SER A 65 -1.19 -3.03 14.29
CA SER A 65 0.03 -3.55 14.92
C SER A 65 0.37 -2.80 16.21
N PHE A 66 0.19 -1.48 16.24
CA PHE A 66 0.43 -0.67 17.42
C PHE A 66 -0.55 -0.98 18.56
N ILE A 67 -1.83 -1.17 18.25
CA ILE A 67 -2.85 -1.57 19.24
C ILE A 67 -2.54 -2.96 19.79
N GLU A 68 -2.20 -3.93 18.94
CA GLU A 68 -1.81 -5.28 19.35
C GLU A 68 -0.59 -5.25 20.29
N TYR A 69 0.41 -4.41 19.99
CA TYR A 69 1.56 -4.20 20.86
C TYR A 69 1.18 -3.64 22.24
N ILE A 70 0.33 -2.60 22.29
CA ILE A 70 -0.15 -2.04 23.56
C ILE A 70 -0.89 -3.11 24.38
N LEU A 71 -1.76 -3.89 23.75
CA LEU A 71 -2.50 -4.95 24.44
C LEU A 71 -1.57 -6.01 25.03
N GLN A 72 -0.51 -6.40 24.31
CA GLN A 72 0.51 -7.31 24.83
C GLN A 72 1.24 -6.74 26.04
N LEU A 73 1.62 -5.46 26.01
CA LEU A 73 2.25 -4.79 27.15
C LEU A 73 1.32 -4.77 28.37
N LEU A 74 0.05 -4.40 28.18
CA LEU A 74 -0.93 -4.40 29.26
C LEU A 74 -1.12 -5.81 29.85
N HIS A 75 -1.26 -6.82 29.01
CA HIS A 75 -1.38 -8.20 29.45
C HIS A 75 -0.16 -8.64 30.29
N GLN A 76 1.06 -8.29 29.88
CA GLN A 76 2.26 -8.57 30.68
C GLN A 76 2.27 -7.85 32.03
N LEU A 77 1.74 -6.63 32.13
CA LEU A 77 1.68 -5.88 33.39
C LEU A 77 0.68 -6.51 34.37
N PHE A 78 -0.49 -6.94 33.89
CA PHE A 78 -1.55 -7.52 34.73
C PHE A 78 -1.31 -9.00 35.11
N HIS A 79 -0.45 -9.72 34.38
CA HIS A 79 -0.06 -11.09 34.70
C HIS A 79 1.28 -11.22 35.46
N ARG A 80 1.95 -10.11 35.78
CA ARG A 80 3.18 -10.08 36.60
C ARG A 80 2.94 -9.76 38.09
N GLN A 81 1.69 -9.62 38.52
CA GLN A 81 1.29 -9.57 39.94
C GLN A 81 0.85 -10.96 40.41
#